data_AF-A0A7S1K6X0-F1
#
_entry.id   AF-A0A7S1K6X0-F1
#
_cell.length_a   1.000
_cell.length_b   1.000
_cell.length_c   1.000
_cell.angle_alpha   90.00
_cell.angle_beta   90.00
_cell.angle_gamma   90.00
#
_symmetry.space_group_name_H-M   'P 1'
#
loop_
_entity.id
_entity.type
_entity.pdbx_description
1 polymer ?
#
loop_
_entity_poly.entity_id
_entity_poly.type
_entity_poly.pdbx_seq_one_letter_code
_entity_poly.pdbx_strand_id
1 'polypeptide(L)'
;MRLGLMGPRARTTRQRPSERKYAGRTEYFNNKKHRQVAREAVRKSVVLLKNHRKALPIKPQMRVLVAGPAANDKTKMMGGWTLDLFGQNIEQADFPQATTVFEALRREMKKRGGSATFSETGWVKDYSEYDLAVFVTGEEPYAEIKGDLADPEKSRSLDHGTRHVADFETLDMLQKSKLPTVTILLSGRPLYVNKYINKSHAFMAAWLPGSEGGNGIADLLLGDFDFSGTLSFPWPRHPCQTLSQPWALPDGQTHLFPLGYGLDYKHNKTIPQLPENWVFEC
;
A
#
# COMPACT_ATOMS: atom_id res chain seq x y z
N MET A 1 39.70 -6.00 -4.49
CA MET A 1 39.81 -6.60 -3.14
C MET A 1 41.00 -5.93 -2.42
N ARG A 2 40.77 -4.90 -1.59
CA ARG A 2 41.87 -4.22 -0.88
C ARG A 2 42.22 -4.99 0.40
N LEU A 3 43.22 -5.84 0.30
CA LEU A 3 43.75 -6.72 1.35
C LEU A 3 44.65 -5.99 2.37
N GLY A 4 44.50 -4.68 2.57
CA GLY A 4 45.53 -3.83 3.19
C GLY A 4 45.13 -2.95 4.38
N LEU A 5 43.90 -3.01 4.89
CA LEU A 5 43.42 -2.13 5.98
C LEU A 5 43.41 -2.78 7.37
N MET A 6 44.00 -3.96 7.52
CA MET A 6 44.11 -4.63 8.82
C MET A 6 45.57 -4.56 9.29
N GLY A 7 45.87 -3.57 10.15
CA GLY A 7 47.20 -3.42 10.75
C GLY A 7 47.67 -4.69 11.49
N PRO A 8 48.97 -4.78 11.84
CA PRO A 8 49.62 -6.00 12.34
C PRO A 8 49.06 -6.57 13.66
N ARG A 9 48.09 -5.89 14.30
CA ARG A 9 47.41 -6.33 15.53
C ARG A 9 46.01 -6.94 15.32
N ALA A 10 45.51 -7.02 14.08
CA ALA A 10 44.12 -7.45 13.83
C ALA A 10 43.90 -8.98 13.72
N ARG A 11 44.95 -9.81 13.87
CA ARG A 11 44.94 -11.21 13.41
C ARG A 11 44.74 -12.32 14.46
N THR A 12 44.55 -12.06 15.75
CA THR A 12 44.54 -13.17 16.74
C THR A 12 43.34 -13.28 17.69
N THR A 13 42.32 -12.40 17.61
CA THR A 13 41.18 -12.46 18.55
C THR A 13 39.79 -12.54 17.91
N ARG A 14 39.68 -12.52 16.58
CA ARG A 14 38.37 -12.64 15.91
C ARG A 14 38.10 -14.09 15.54
N GLN A 15 37.10 -14.67 16.21
CA GLN A 15 36.53 -15.98 15.91
C GLN A 15 36.17 -16.10 14.42
N ARG A 16 36.35 -17.30 13.84
CA ARG A 16 36.03 -17.54 12.42
C ARG A 16 34.55 -17.25 12.17
N PRO A 17 34.15 -16.71 10.99
CA PRO A 17 32.76 -16.45 10.69
C PRO A 17 31.83 -17.64 10.95
N SER A 18 32.27 -18.87 10.64
CA SER A 18 31.53 -20.12 10.87
C SER A 18 31.36 -20.49 12.34
N GLU A 19 32.22 -19.99 13.22
CA GLU A 19 32.21 -20.29 14.65
C GLU A 19 31.40 -19.26 15.44
N ARG A 20 30.97 -18.15 14.81
CA ARG A 20 30.16 -17.11 15.44
C ARG A 20 28.81 -17.69 15.88
N LYS A 21 28.30 -17.21 17.03
CA LYS A 21 27.07 -17.68 17.71
C LYS A 21 25.87 -18.00 16.79
N TYR A 22 25.66 -17.24 15.72
CA TYR A 22 24.50 -17.38 14.82
C TYR A 22 24.85 -17.90 13.42
N ALA A 23 26.11 -18.24 13.17
CA ALA A 23 26.52 -18.76 11.88
C ALA A 23 25.86 -20.12 11.60
N GLY A 24 25.37 -20.31 10.37
CA GLY A 24 24.71 -21.55 9.94
C GLY A 24 23.32 -21.80 10.54
N ARG A 25 22.78 -20.86 11.33
CA ARG A 25 21.45 -20.99 11.96
C ARG A 25 20.33 -20.61 10.99
N THR A 26 20.06 -21.49 10.04
CA THR A 26 19.04 -21.29 8.99
C THR A 26 17.62 -21.27 9.54
N GLU A 27 17.39 -21.76 10.77
CA GLU A 27 16.09 -21.72 11.45
C GLU A 27 15.60 -20.29 11.75
N TYR A 28 16.49 -19.30 11.72
CA TYR A 28 16.13 -17.88 11.83
C TYR A 28 15.70 -17.27 10.49
N PHE A 29 16.11 -17.86 9.37
CA PHE A 29 15.71 -17.39 8.05
C PHE A 29 14.24 -17.72 7.82
N ASN A 30 13.44 -16.70 7.49
CA ASN A 30 12.01 -16.86 7.23
C ASN A 30 11.25 -17.56 8.38
N ASN A 31 11.65 -17.29 9.62
CA ASN A 31 11.01 -17.84 10.79
C ASN A 31 9.54 -17.38 10.92
N LYS A 32 8.62 -18.28 11.26
CA LYS A 32 7.19 -17.97 11.48
C LYS A 32 6.97 -16.84 12.49
N LYS A 33 7.79 -16.76 13.55
CA LYS A 33 7.73 -15.68 14.55
C LYS A 33 8.11 -14.34 13.95
N HIS A 34 9.10 -14.28 13.06
CA HIS A 34 9.48 -13.04 12.35
C HIS A 34 8.36 -12.59 11.42
N ARG A 35 7.72 -13.53 10.72
CA ARG A 35 6.54 -13.24 9.89
C ARG A 35 5.37 -12.72 10.73
N GLN A 36 5.13 -13.25 11.92
CA GLN A 36 4.11 -12.71 12.82
C GLN A 36 4.41 -11.26 13.22
N VAL A 37 5.66 -10.94 13.52
CA VAL A 37 6.09 -9.55 13.78
C VAL A 37 5.90 -8.67 12.54
N ALA A 38 6.24 -9.15 11.35
CA ALA A 38 6.02 -8.42 10.11
C ALA A 38 4.53 -8.15 9.85
N ARG A 39 3.66 -9.15 10.05
CA ARG A 39 2.20 -8.99 9.95
C ARG A 39 1.66 -7.97 10.95
N GLU A 40 2.17 -7.98 12.18
CA GLU A 40 1.84 -6.97 13.18
C GLU A 40 2.28 -5.57 12.74
N ALA A 41 3.49 -5.44 12.19
CA ALA A 41 4.00 -4.17 11.68
C ALA A 41 3.13 -3.63 10.54
N VAL A 42 2.65 -4.49 9.63
CA VAL A 42 1.68 -4.10 8.59
C VAL A 42 0.41 -3.52 9.22
N ARG A 43 -0.20 -4.22 10.18
CA ARG A 43 -1.42 -3.71 10.84
C ARG A 43 -1.24 -2.34 11.49
N LYS A 44 -0.05 -2.08 12.03
CA LYS A 44 0.30 -0.82 12.67
C LYS A 44 0.74 0.27 11.70
N SER A 45 1.08 -0.07 10.45
CA SER A 45 1.55 0.89 9.45
C SER A 45 0.43 1.45 8.57
N VAL A 46 -0.60 0.65 8.29
CA VAL A 46 -1.72 1.07 7.43
C VAL A 46 -2.49 2.22 8.07
N VAL A 47 -2.70 3.29 7.30
CA VAL A 47 -3.41 4.50 7.74
C VAL A 47 -4.75 4.59 7.04
N LEU A 48 -5.85 4.57 7.82
CA LEU A 48 -7.19 4.79 7.30
C LEU A 48 -7.42 6.29 7.09
N LEU A 49 -7.61 6.71 5.83
CA LEU A 49 -7.82 8.11 5.50
C LEU A 49 -9.30 8.49 5.37
N LYS A 50 -10.14 7.56 4.89
CA LYS A 50 -11.58 7.76 4.74
C LYS A 50 -12.31 6.47 5.08
N ASN A 51 -13.44 6.56 5.79
CA ASN A 51 -14.36 5.43 5.98
C ASN A 51 -15.83 5.87 5.97
N HIS A 52 -16.30 6.40 4.85
CA HIS A 52 -17.67 6.89 4.72
C HIS A 52 -18.70 5.76 4.77
N ARG A 53 -19.87 6.03 5.38
CA ARG A 53 -21.01 5.08 5.51
C ARG A 53 -20.65 3.73 6.15
N LYS A 54 -19.56 3.67 6.94
CA LYS A 54 -19.06 2.43 7.57
C LYS A 54 -18.83 1.32 6.54
N ALA A 55 -18.21 1.66 5.40
CA ALA A 55 -17.81 0.68 4.39
C ALA A 55 -16.80 -0.35 4.93
N LEU A 56 -16.02 0.02 5.96
CA LEU A 56 -15.21 -0.88 6.75
C LEU A 56 -15.71 -0.96 8.21
N PRO A 57 -15.56 -2.12 8.89
CA PRO A 57 -14.98 -3.38 8.37
C PRO A 57 -15.91 -4.13 7.40
N ILE A 58 -15.33 -4.88 6.47
CA ILE A 58 -16.04 -5.75 5.51
C ILE A 58 -16.59 -6.96 6.27
N LYS A 59 -17.88 -7.26 6.10
CA LYS A 59 -18.46 -8.46 6.69
C LYS A 59 -17.92 -9.69 5.95
N PRO A 60 -17.35 -10.69 6.63
CA PRO A 60 -16.63 -11.77 5.98
C PRO A 60 -17.54 -12.74 5.19
N GLN A 61 -18.87 -12.66 5.35
CA GLN A 61 -19.86 -13.40 4.56
C GLN A 61 -20.20 -12.75 3.21
N MET A 62 -19.72 -11.53 2.95
CA MET A 62 -19.99 -10.82 1.69
C MET A 62 -19.33 -11.52 0.48
N ARG A 63 -19.83 -11.19 -0.70
CA ARG A 63 -19.22 -11.48 -2.01
C ARG A 63 -18.46 -10.25 -2.46
N VAL A 64 -17.13 -10.30 -2.44
CA VAL A 64 -16.27 -9.14 -2.71
C VAL A 64 -15.63 -9.26 -4.09
N LEU A 65 -15.77 -8.22 -4.90
CA LEU A 65 -14.96 -8.05 -6.11
C LEU A 65 -13.63 -7.42 -5.71
N VAL A 66 -12.52 -8.08 -6.01
CA VAL A 66 -11.17 -7.57 -5.77
C VAL A 66 -10.59 -7.16 -7.12
N ALA A 67 -10.20 -5.90 -7.25
CA ALA A 67 -9.78 -5.30 -8.51
C ALA A 67 -8.54 -4.43 -8.38
N GLY A 68 -7.98 -4.04 -9.52
CA GLY A 68 -6.79 -3.21 -9.64
C GLY A 68 -5.49 -4.01 -9.75
N PRO A 69 -4.47 -3.43 -10.41
CA PRO A 69 -3.24 -4.13 -10.77
C PRO A 69 -2.40 -4.53 -9.55
N ALA A 70 -2.59 -3.88 -8.41
CA ALA A 70 -1.84 -4.21 -7.20
C ALA A 70 -2.50 -5.29 -6.33
N ALA A 71 -3.72 -5.74 -6.66
CA ALA A 71 -4.47 -6.57 -5.73
C ALA A 71 -3.94 -8.01 -5.61
N ASN A 72 -3.36 -8.52 -6.70
CA ASN A 72 -2.73 -9.84 -6.76
C ASN A 72 -1.25 -9.76 -7.19
N ASP A 73 -0.55 -8.70 -6.78
CA ASP A 73 0.85 -8.47 -7.14
C ASP A 73 1.73 -8.34 -5.88
N LYS A 74 2.61 -9.32 -5.66
CA LYS A 74 3.58 -9.32 -4.56
C LYS A 74 4.69 -8.29 -4.76
N THR A 75 5.11 -8.01 -6.00
CA THR A 75 6.23 -7.10 -6.30
C THR A 75 5.89 -5.67 -5.86
N LYS A 76 4.67 -5.21 -6.18
CA LYS A 76 4.14 -3.89 -5.76
C LYS A 76 4.02 -3.74 -4.24
N MET A 77 3.79 -4.85 -3.52
CA MET A 77 3.81 -4.83 -2.05
C MET A 77 5.22 -4.72 -1.47
N MET A 78 6.24 -5.23 -2.16
CA MET A 78 7.63 -5.22 -1.69
C MET A 78 8.31 -3.87 -1.96
N GLY A 79 8.09 -3.28 -3.14
CA GLY A 79 8.84 -2.12 -3.61
C GLY A 79 10.31 -2.43 -3.94
N GLY A 80 11.14 -1.38 -4.06
CA GLY A 80 12.58 -1.54 -4.30
C GLY A 80 13.32 -2.15 -3.11
N TRP A 81 14.62 -2.41 -3.30
CA TRP A 81 15.51 -3.04 -2.32
C TRP A 81 15.08 -4.44 -1.84
N THR A 82 14.22 -5.12 -2.60
CA THR A 82 13.74 -6.45 -2.25
C THR A 82 14.16 -7.44 -3.32
N LEU A 83 15.21 -8.23 -3.00
CA LEU A 83 15.93 -9.15 -3.89
C LEU A 83 16.67 -8.46 -5.06
N ASP A 84 16.02 -7.49 -5.72
CA ASP A 84 16.59 -6.59 -6.72
C ASP A 84 16.64 -5.15 -6.19
N LEU A 85 17.57 -4.34 -6.72
CA LEU A 85 17.73 -2.93 -6.35
C LEU A 85 16.44 -2.15 -6.58
N PHE A 86 15.88 -2.23 -7.78
CA PHE A 86 14.69 -1.46 -8.15
C PHE A 86 13.39 -2.24 -7.93
N GLY A 87 13.48 -3.55 -7.73
CA GLY A 87 12.32 -4.43 -7.63
C GLY A 87 11.63 -4.64 -8.99
N GLN A 88 12.36 -4.45 -10.10
CA GLN A 88 11.81 -4.50 -11.47
C GLN A 88 12.18 -5.79 -12.21
N ASN A 89 13.18 -6.54 -11.72
CA ASN A 89 13.63 -7.81 -12.27
C ASN A 89 13.31 -8.98 -11.32
N ILE A 90 12.12 -8.95 -10.73
CA ILE A 90 11.63 -9.95 -9.77
C ILE A 90 10.23 -10.39 -10.17
N GLU A 91 9.91 -11.65 -9.91
CA GLU A 91 8.63 -12.25 -10.24
C GLU A 91 7.85 -12.61 -8.97
N GLN A 92 6.55 -12.88 -9.14
CA GLN A 92 5.69 -13.37 -8.05
C GLN A 92 6.25 -14.64 -7.36
N ALA A 93 6.99 -15.46 -8.12
CA ALA A 93 7.59 -16.72 -7.67
C ALA A 93 8.77 -16.52 -6.73
N ASP A 94 9.47 -15.37 -6.79
CA ASP A 94 10.59 -15.05 -5.89
C ASP A 94 10.13 -14.81 -4.45
N PHE A 95 8.82 -14.66 -4.25
CA PHE A 95 8.17 -14.50 -2.96
C PHE A 95 7.24 -15.68 -2.65
N PRO A 96 7.76 -16.91 -2.50
CA PRO A 96 6.94 -18.13 -2.36
C PRO A 96 6.08 -18.12 -1.09
N GLN A 97 6.40 -17.26 -0.13
CA GLN A 97 5.73 -17.20 1.17
C GLN A 97 4.98 -15.90 1.41
N ALA A 98 5.15 -14.91 0.54
CA ALA A 98 4.33 -13.71 0.62
C ALA A 98 2.90 -14.01 0.18
N THR A 99 1.94 -13.29 0.74
CA THR A 99 0.53 -13.42 0.41
C THR A 99 0.02 -12.08 -0.09
N THR A 100 -0.61 -12.04 -1.27
CA THR A 100 -1.22 -10.83 -1.82
C THR A 100 -2.49 -10.44 -1.06
N VAL A 101 -2.98 -9.21 -1.27
CA VAL A 101 -4.26 -8.75 -0.69
C VAL A 101 -5.41 -9.65 -1.13
N PHE A 102 -5.48 -9.97 -2.43
CA PHE A 102 -6.49 -10.87 -2.98
C PHE A 102 -6.40 -12.28 -2.37
N GLU A 103 -5.21 -12.87 -2.33
CA GLU A 103 -5.02 -14.21 -1.78
C GLU A 103 -5.45 -14.31 -0.32
N ALA A 104 -5.10 -13.29 0.49
CA ALA A 104 -5.47 -13.23 1.90
C ALA A 104 -6.98 -13.07 2.08
N LEU A 105 -7.61 -12.09 1.39
CA LEU A 105 -9.06 -11.88 1.47
C LEU A 105 -9.83 -13.12 1.02
N ARG A 106 -9.50 -13.69 -0.14
CA ARG A 106 -10.14 -14.90 -0.66
C ARG A 106 -10.07 -16.04 0.36
N ARG A 107 -8.89 -16.26 0.96
CA ARG A 107 -8.69 -17.33 1.94
C ARG A 107 -9.48 -17.09 3.22
N GLU A 108 -9.44 -15.90 3.80
CA GLU A 108 -10.10 -15.62 5.09
C GLU A 108 -11.62 -15.51 4.95
N MET A 109 -12.13 -14.93 3.85
CA MET A 109 -13.57 -14.86 3.59
C MET A 109 -14.16 -16.25 3.30
N LYS A 110 -13.48 -17.08 2.51
CA LYS A 110 -13.93 -18.46 2.22
C LYS A 110 -14.12 -19.28 3.50
N LYS A 111 -13.21 -19.14 4.48
CA LYS A 111 -13.33 -19.80 5.80
C LYS A 111 -14.56 -19.36 6.59
N ARG A 112 -15.08 -18.16 6.31
CA ARG A 112 -16.14 -17.49 7.06
C ARG A 112 -17.47 -17.41 6.28
N GLY A 113 -17.56 -18.13 5.16
CA GLY A 113 -18.79 -18.28 4.36
C GLY A 113 -18.99 -17.23 3.27
N GLY A 114 -18.04 -16.33 3.05
CA GLY A 114 -18.06 -15.36 1.94
C GLY A 114 -17.16 -15.78 0.78
N SER A 115 -16.99 -14.86 -0.17
CA SER A 115 -16.12 -15.06 -1.33
C SER A 115 -15.40 -13.79 -1.74
N ALA A 116 -14.24 -13.95 -2.38
CA ALA A 116 -13.55 -12.87 -3.06
C ALA A 116 -13.17 -13.34 -4.47
N THR A 117 -13.55 -12.57 -5.49
CA THR A 117 -13.25 -12.84 -6.91
C THR A 117 -12.30 -11.77 -7.42
N PHE A 118 -11.26 -12.17 -8.15
CA PHE A 118 -10.31 -11.22 -8.73
C PHE A 118 -10.67 -10.87 -10.17
N SER A 119 -10.66 -9.58 -10.48
CA SER A 119 -10.67 -9.04 -11.84
C SER A 119 -9.79 -7.81 -11.86
N GLU A 120 -8.60 -7.89 -12.47
CA GLU A 120 -7.62 -6.80 -12.47
C GLU A 120 -8.21 -5.49 -12.98
N THR A 121 -8.95 -5.54 -14.09
CA THR A 121 -9.60 -4.38 -14.71
C THR A 121 -10.90 -3.99 -14.01
N GLY A 122 -11.33 -4.72 -12.98
CA GLY A 122 -12.61 -4.56 -12.30
C GLY A 122 -13.83 -4.98 -13.13
N TRP A 123 -13.64 -5.41 -14.38
CA TRP A 123 -14.75 -5.78 -15.26
C TRP A 123 -15.31 -7.15 -14.88
N VAL A 124 -16.64 -7.23 -14.77
CA VAL A 124 -17.41 -8.46 -14.57
C VAL A 124 -18.70 -8.38 -15.38
N LYS A 125 -19.33 -9.54 -15.63
CA LYS A 125 -20.58 -9.61 -16.40
C LYS A 125 -21.77 -8.99 -15.66
N ASP A 126 -21.86 -9.23 -14.35
CA ASP A 126 -22.94 -8.73 -13.51
C ASP A 126 -22.38 -8.27 -12.16
N TYR A 127 -22.48 -6.97 -11.89
CA TYR A 127 -22.03 -6.38 -10.64
C TYR A 127 -22.94 -6.70 -9.44
N SER A 128 -24.20 -7.13 -9.68
CA SER A 128 -25.13 -7.51 -8.61
C SER A 128 -24.73 -8.81 -7.90
N GLU A 129 -23.80 -9.56 -8.48
CA GLU A 129 -23.16 -10.72 -7.85
C GLU A 129 -22.23 -10.34 -6.68
N TYR A 130 -21.97 -9.05 -6.49
CA TYR A 130 -21.04 -8.55 -5.49
C TYR A 130 -21.72 -7.55 -4.55
N ASP A 131 -21.31 -7.59 -3.30
CA ASP A 131 -21.84 -6.69 -2.26
C ASP A 131 -20.94 -5.47 -2.06
N LEU A 132 -19.66 -5.58 -2.42
CA LEU A 132 -18.62 -4.57 -2.26
C LEU A 132 -17.44 -4.83 -3.21
N ALA A 133 -16.74 -3.76 -3.61
CA ALA A 133 -15.47 -3.84 -4.32
C ALA A 133 -14.28 -3.41 -3.43
N VAL A 134 -13.20 -4.17 -3.46
CA VAL A 134 -11.88 -3.79 -2.95
C VAL A 134 -10.99 -3.49 -4.14
N PHE A 135 -10.62 -2.23 -4.32
CA PHE A 135 -9.74 -1.78 -5.39
C PHE A 135 -8.33 -1.52 -4.83
N VAL A 136 -7.31 -2.14 -5.40
CA VAL A 136 -5.91 -2.00 -4.98
C VAL A 136 -5.10 -1.44 -6.14
N THR A 137 -4.58 -0.23 -5.93
CA THR A 137 -3.70 0.48 -6.88
C THR A 137 -2.38 0.81 -6.19
N GLY A 138 -1.37 1.19 -6.95
CA GLY A 138 -0.12 1.62 -6.38
C GLY A 138 0.92 2.05 -7.40
N GLU A 139 2.02 2.58 -6.88
CA GLU A 139 3.21 2.85 -7.68
C GLU A 139 3.86 1.52 -8.13
N GLU A 140 4.64 1.58 -9.21
CA GLU A 140 5.57 0.49 -9.53
C GLU A 140 6.72 0.43 -8.51
N PRO A 141 7.38 -0.72 -8.32
CA PRO A 141 8.61 -0.79 -7.56
C PRO A 141 9.69 0.15 -8.13
N TYR A 142 10.33 0.89 -7.23
CA TYR A 142 11.46 1.76 -7.55
C TYR A 142 12.42 1.86 -6.35
N ALA A 143 13.65 2.28 -6.63
CA ALA A 143 14.62 2.69 -5.63
C ALA A 143 15.44 3.88 -6.14
N GLU A 144 15.85 4.74 -5.20
CA GLU A 144 16.73 5.88 -5.45
C GLU A 144 16.23 6.74 -6.62
N ILE A 145 17.12 7.04 -7.57
CA ILE A 145 16.90 7.95 -8.70
C ILE A 145 15.72 7.49 -9.58
N LYS A 146 15.44 6.18 -9.65
CA LYS A 146 14.26 5.69 -10.42
C LYS A 146 12.92 6.09 -9.80
N GLY A 147 12.91 6.49 -8.53
CA GLY A 147 11.73 6.99 -7.83
C GLY A 147 11.47 8.48 -8.02
N ASP A 148 12.43 9.22 -8.60
CA ASP A 148 12.29 10.65 -8.84
C ASP A 148 11.19 10.90 -9.87
N LEU A 149 10.23 11.74 -9.50
CA LEU A 149 9.15 12.16 -10.40
C LEU A 149 9.58 13.26 -11.37
N ALA A 150 10.82 13.73 -11.28
CA ALA A 150 11.36 14.83 -12.07
C ALA A 150 11.93 14.40 -13.44
N ASP A 151 11.61 13.18 -13.88
CA ASP A 151 11.89 12.71 -15.23
C ASP A 151 11.23 13.67 -16.25
N PRO A 152 11.99 14.29 -17.17
CA PRO A 152 11.46 15.26 -18.14
C PRO A 152 10.31 14.70 -19.01
N GLU A 153 10.22 13.38 -19.14
CA GLU A 153 9.15 12.71 -19.88
C GLU A 153 7.91 12.39 -19.02
N LYS A 154 8.03 12.47 -17.68
CA LYS A 154 6.96 12.15 -16.73
C LYS A 154 6.76 13.35 -15.82
N SER A 155 5.69 14.10 -16.03
CA SER A 155 5.26 15.24 -15.19
C SER A 155 5.69 15.13 -13.72
N ARG A 156 6.27 16.21 -13.18
CA ARG A 156 6.64 16.39 -11.76
C ARG A 156 5.45 16.36 -10.79
N SER A 157 4.24 16.21 -11.33
CA SER A 157 3.00 16.07 -10.60
C SER A 157 2.96 14.79 -9.74
N LEU A 158 2.44 14.94 -8.52
CA LEU A 158 2.07 13.87 -7.60
C LEU A 158 0.71 13.25 -7.96
N ASP A 159 0.04 13.66 -9.03
CA ASP A 159 -1.27 13.13 -9.43
C ASP A 159 -1.17 11.66 -9.84
N HIS A 160 -1.54 10.78 -8.91
CA HIS A 160 -1.55 9.33 -9.14
C HIS A 160 -2.45 8.95 -10.31
N GLY A 161 -3.57 9.64 -10.52
CA GLY A 161 -4.53 9.33 -11.59
C GLY A 161 -3.99 9.62 -12.98
N THR A 162 -3.21 10.69 -13.12
CA THR A 162 -2.58 11.04 -14.40
C THR A 162 -1.42 10.10 -14.72
N ARG A 163 -0.75 9.56 -13.69
CA ARG A 163 0.36 8.61 -13.84
C ARG A 163 -0.10 7.17 -14.04
N HIS A 164 -1.29 6.84 -13.58
CA HIS A 164 -1.90 5.50 -13.64
C HIS A 164 -3.33 5.59 -14.19
N VAL A 165 -3.44 5.96 -15.47
CA VAL A 165 -4.75 6.22 -16.12
C VAL A 165 -5.65 4.98 -16.11
N ALA A 166 -5.11 3.80 -16.43
CA ALA A 166 -5.85 2.55 -16.43
C ALA A 166 -6.40 2.16 -15.03
N ASP A 167 -5.62 2.40 -13.97
CA ASP A 167 -6.05 2.23 -12.59
C ASP A 167 -7.23 3.15 -12.28
N PHE A 168 -7.14 4.41 -12.69
CA PHE A 168 -8.21 5.38 -12.47
C PHE A 168 -9.49 5.03 -13.23
N GLU A 169 -9.37 4.55 -14.47
CA GLU A 169 -10.50 4.06 -15.27
C GLU A 169 -11.17 2.85 -14.62
N THR A 170 -10.39 1.94 -14.03
CA THR A 170 -10.91 0.81 -13.25
C THR A 170 -11.74 1.31 -12.07
N LEU A 171 -11.22 2.27 -11.30
CA LEU A 171 -11.96 2.85 -10.16
C LEU A 171 -13.22 3.60 -10.61
N ASP A 172 -13.15 4.34 -11.73
CA ASP A 172 -14.30 5.05 -12.29
C ASP A 172 -15.41 4.08 -12.70
N MET A 173 -15.06 2.94 -13.31
CA MET A 173 -16.01 1.88 -13.64
C MET A 173 -16.65 1.27 -12.39
N LEU A 174 -15.87 0.97 -11.35
CA LEU A 174 -16.41 0.46 -10.08
C LEU A 174 -17.34 1.47 -9.40
N GLN A 175 -17.04 2.77 -9.50
CA GLN A 175 -17.93 3.80 -8.98
C GLN A 175 -19.25 3.85 -9.77
N LYS A 176 -19.20 3.75 -11.10
CA LYS A 176 -20.37 3.73 -12.00
C LYS A 176 -21.26 2.49 -11.78
N SER A 177 -20.67 1.35 -11.38
CA SER A 177 -21.45 0.16 -11.01
C SER A 177 -22.21 0.29 -9.69
N LYS A 178 -21.94 1.36 -8.92
CA LYS A 178 -22.54 1.69 -7.61
C LYS A 178 -22.21 0.70 -6.50
N LEU A 179 -21.23 -0.18 -6.70
CA LEU A 179 -20.69 -0.97 -5.59
C LEU A 179 -20.06 -0.03 -4.56
N PRO A 180 -20.27 -0.26 -3.25
CA PRO A 180 -19.41 0.33 -2.24
C PRO A 180 -17.96 -0.06 -2.54
N THR A 181 -17.07 0.93 -2.62
CA THR A 181 -15.67 0.69 -3.01
C THR A 181 -14.71 1.08 -1.89
N VAL A 182 -13.87 0.13 -1.50
CA VAL A 182 -12.74 0.33 -0.59
C VAL A 182 -11.47 0.39 -1.43
N THR A 183 -10.76 1.51 -1.40
CA THR A 183 -9.51 1.68 -2.14
C THR A 183 -8.31 1.54 -1.21
N ILE A 184 -7.32 0.77 -1.66
CA ILE A 184 -6.02 0.59 -1.02
C ILE A 184 -4.95 1.14 -1.95
N LEU A 185 -4.15 2.07 -1.44
CA LEU A 185 -2.99 2.61 -2.14
C LEU A 185 -1.70 1.96 -1.60
N LEU A 186 -0.96 1.29 -2.48
CA LEU A 186 0.42 0.87 -2.24
C LEU A 186 1.37 1.93 -2.80
N SER A 187 2.07 2.67 -1.94
CA SER A 187 2.95 3.75 -2.38
C SER A 187 4.14 3.92 -1.46
N GLY A 188 5.27 4.37 -2.00
CA GLY A 188 6.44 4.70 -1.18
C GLY A 188 6.34 6.06 -0.49
N ARG A 189 5.29 6.83 -0.81
CA ARG A 189 5.08 8.23 -0.39
C ARG A 189 3.62 8.65 -0.46
N PRO A 190 3.23 9.77 0.18
CA PRO A 190 1.96 10.45 -0.11
C PRO A 190 1.91 10.90 -1.57
N LEU A 191 0.74 10.74 -2.20
CA LEU A 191 0.45 11.16 -3.57
C LEU A 191 -0.83 11.99 -3.60
N TYR A 192 -1.01 12.79 -4.64
CA TYR A 192 -2.27 13.48 -4.87
C TYR A 192 -3.30 12.50 -5.41
N VAL A 193 -4.32 12.21 -4.59
CA VAL A 193 -5.31 11.15 -4.83
C VAL A 193 -6.75 11.61 -4.57
N ASN A 194 -7.02 12.91 -4.64
CA ASN A 194 -8.36 13.47 -4.37
C ASN A 194 -9.45 12.78 -5.20
N LYS A 195 -9.19 12.54 -6.50
CA LYS A 195 -10.09 11.85 -7.42
C LYS A 195 -10.41 10.42 -6.92
N TYR A 196 -9.42 9.71 -6.40
CA TYR A 196 -9.60 8.37 -5.83
C TYR A 196 -10.41 8.44 -4.53
N ILE A 197 -10.07 9.37 -3.63
CA ILE A 197 -10.80 9.55 -2.36
C ILE A 197 -12.27 9.88 -2.62
N ASN A 198 -12.58 10.75 -3.60
CA ASN A 198 -13.94 11.11 -3.97
C ASN A 198 -14.75 9.90 -4.47
N LYS A 199 -14.12 9.05 -5.31
CA LYS A 199 -14.75 7.84 -5.87
C LYS A 199 -14.79 6.64 -4.93
N SER A 200 -14.17 6.73 -3.76
CA SER A 200 -14.09 5.65 -2.78
C SER A 200 -14.99 5.89 -1.57
N HIS A 201 -15.61 4.83 -1.06
CA HIS A 201 -16.32 4.87 0.21
C HIS A 201 -15.36 4.79 1.39
N ALA A 202 -14.33 3.93 1.30
CA ALA A 202 -13.19 3.95 2.20
C ALA A 202 -11.88 4.05 1.41
N PHE A 203 -10.88 4.71 1.99
CA PHE A 203 -9.55 4.86 1.39
C PHE A 203 -8.49 4.67 2.47
N MET A 204 -7.50 3.84 2.20
CA MET A 204 -6.36 3.63 3.09
C MET A 204 -5.02 3.68 2.35
N ALA A 205 -4.02 4.22 3.03
CA ALA A 205 -2.63 4.17 2.63
C ALA A 205 -1.98 2.96 3.28
N ALA A 206 -1.53 1.99 2.48
CA ALA A 206 -0.90 0.76 2.96
C ALA A 206 0.62 0.73 2.73
N TRP A 207 1.17 1.80 2.16
CA TRP A 207 2.61 1.98 1.93
C TRP A 207 3.20 0.85 1.08
N LEU A 208 4.39 0.35 1.46
CA LEU A 208 5.02 -0.86 0.91
C LEU A 208 5.06 -1.93 2.01
N PRO A 209 4.01 -2.74 2.16
CA PRO A 209 3.78 -3.55 3.37
C PRO A 209 4.60 -4.85 3.42
N GLY A 210 5.36 -5.18 2.38
CA GLY A 210 6.25 -6.34 2.36
C GLY A 210 5.52 -7.69 2.37
N SER A 211 6.23 -8.76 2.73
CA SER A 211 5.78 -10.16 2.55
C SER A 211 4.47 -10.51 3.26
N GLU A 212 4.16 -9.84 4.37
CA GLU A 212 2.93 -10.04 5.13
C GLU A 212 1.83 -9.04 4.80
N GLY A 213 2.02 -8.22 3.76
CA GLY A 213 1.09 -7.13 3.45
C GLY A 213 -0.34 -7.59 3.24
N GLY A 214 -0.56 -8.64 2.44
CA GLY A 214 -1.91 -9.19 2.25
C GLY A 214 -2.54 -9.69 3.54
N ASN A 215 -1.77 -10.40 4.37
CA ASN A 215 -2.26 -10.96 5.63
C ASN A 215 -2.61 -9.88 6.67
N GLY A 216 -1.78 -8.83 6.77
CA GLY A 216 -2.00 -7.72 7.69
C GLY A 216 -3.09 -6.76 7.22
N ILE A 217 -3.20 -6.51 5.91
CA ILE A 217 -4.29 -5.71 5.33
C ILE A 217 -5.62 -6.44 5.49
N ALA A 218 -5.68 -7.76 5.25
CA ALA A 218 -6.91 -8.54 5.44
C ALA A 218 -7.39 -8.55 6.91
N ASP A 219 -6.46 -8.62 7.88
CA ASP A 219 -6.79 -8.48 9.32
C ASP A 219 -7.54 -7.19 9.62
N LEU A 220 -7.11 -6.08 8.99
CA LEU A 220 -7.78 -4.79 9.11
C LEU A 220 -9.09 -4.81 8.35
N LEU A 221 -9.10 -5.10 7.05
CA LEU A 221 -10.31 -5.07 6.23
C LEU A 221 -11.49 -5.85 6.82
N LEU A 222 -11.23 -7.02 7.43
CA LEU A 222 -12.26 -7.88 8.01
C LEU A 222 -12.61 -7.53 9.47
N GLY A 223 -11.97 -6.51 10.05
CA GLY A 223 -12.23 -6.04 11.41
C GLY A 223 -11.69 -6.95 12.51
N ASP A 224 -10.73 -7.83 12.20
CA ASP A 224 -10.05 -8.65 13.22
C ASP A 224 -9.17 -7.76 14.12
N PHE A 225 -8.70 -6.64 13.57
CA PHE A 225 -7.94 -5.61 14.26
C PHE A 225 -8.44 -4.22 13.83
N ASP A 226 -8.34 -3.25 14.75
CA ASP A 226 -8.61 -1.84 14.45
C ASP A 226 -7.38 -1.15 13.83
N PHE A 227 -7.60 -0.04 13.14
CA PHE A 227 -6.52 0.79 12.64
C PHE A 227 -5.84 1.53 13.79
N SER A 228 -4.51 1.61 13.72
CA SER A 228 -3.70 2.36 14.68
C SER A 228 -2.60 3.19 14.00
N GLY A 229 -2.42 3.04 12.69
CA GLY A 229 -1.46 3.81 11.92
C GLY A 229 -1.90 5.27 11.79
N THR A 230 -0.94 6.17 11.91
CA THR A 230 -1.11 7.60 11.67
C THR A 230 -0.06 8.08 10.68
N LEU A 231 -0.38 9.10 9.89
CA LEU A 231 0.52 9.69 8.89
C LEU A 231 1.82 10.17 9.53
N SER A 232 2.96 9.62 9.10
CA SER A 232 4.30 10.14 9.39
C SER A 232 4.77 11.18 8.36
N PHE A 233 3.98 11.39 7.30
CA PHE A 233 4.16 12.44 6.30
C PHE A 233 2.81 13.11 6.05
N PRO A 234 2.75 14.45 6.00
CA PRO A 234 1.49 15.12 5.67
C PRO A 234 1.07 14.81 4.23
N TRP A 235 -0.23 14.71 4.00
CA TRP A 235 -0.78 14.29 2.71
C TRP A 235 -1.06 15.50 1.81
N PRO A 236 -0.58 15.52 0.55
CA PRO A 236 -0.74 16.67 -0.32
C PRO A 236 -2.21 16.88 -0.69
N ARG A 237 -2.61 18.14 -0.81
CA ARG A 237 -3.95 18.54 -1.31
C ARG A 237 -3.95 19.05 -2.74
N HIS A 238 -2.77 19.23 -3.32
CA HIS A 238 -2.60 19.74 -4.67
C HIS A 238 -1.54 18.89 -5.39
N PRO A 239 -1.70 18.61 -6.70
CA PRO A 239 -0.81 17.74 -7.46
C PRO A 239 0.67 18.17 -7.44
N CYS A 240 0.95 19.47 -7.37
CA CYS A 240 2.33 19.95 -7.36
C CYS A 240 2.94 20.08 -5.93
N GLN A 241 2.21 19.69 -4.88
CA GLN A 241 2.56 20.07 -3.51
C GLN A 241 3.68 19.21 -2.94
N THR A 242 4.88 19.77 -2.86
CA THR A 242 6.03 19.14 -2.19
C THR A 242 6.20 19.68 -0.76
N LEU A 243 6.93 18.93 0.09
CA LEU A 243 7.21 19.36 1.48
C LEU A 243 7.93 20.72 1.56
N SER A 244 8.72 21.05 0.53
CA SER A 244 9.48 22.30 0.43
C SER A 244 8.62 23.50 0.00
N GLN A 245 7.37 23.27 -0.40
CA GLN A 245 6.42 24.27 -0.87
C GLN A 245 5.14 24.22 -0.02
N PRO A 246 5.14 24.77 1.22
CA PRO A 246 3.94 24.85 2.02
C PRO A 246 3.02 25.93 1.41
N TRP A 247 2.18 25.55 0.45
CA TRP A 247 1.04 26.37 0.06
C TRP A 247 0.10 26.46 1.25
N ALA A 248 0.16 27.57 1.97
CA ALA A 248 -0.82 27.91 2.98
C ALA A 248 -2.16 28.12 2.27
N LEU A 249 -3.19 27.47 2.79
CA LEU A 249 -4.54 27.62 2.29
C LEU A 249 -5.20 28.90 2.79
N PRO A 250 -6.29 29.33 2.15
CA PRO A 250 -7.15 30.37 2.69
C PRO A 250 -7.69 30.05 4.10
N ASP A 251 -7.79 28.77 4.46
CA ASP A 251 -8.20 28.29 5.80
C ASP A 251 -7.03 28.12 6.79
N GLY A 252 -5.81 28.49 6.38
CA GLY A 252 -4.60 28.39 7.20
C GLY A 252 -4.00 26.98 7.31
N GLN A 253 -4.66 25.93 6.82
CA GLN A 253 -4.06 24.59 6.74
C GLN A 253 -3.05 24.54 5.59
N THR A 254 -2.10 23.61 5.65
CA THR A 254 -1.10 23.45 4.59
C THR A 254 -1.28 22.16 3.81
N HIS A 255 -2.00 21.15 4.30
CA HIS A 255 -2.07 19.82 3.68
C HIS A 255 -3.49 19.27 3.74
N LEU A 256 -3.82 18.25 2.92
CA LEU A 256 -5.15 17.62 2.92
C LEU A 256 -5.39 16.88 4.24
N PHE A 257 -4.40 16.07 4.63
CA PHE A 257 -4.37 15.40 5.92
C PHE A 257 -3.06 15.78 6.61
N PRO A 258 -3.11 16.31 7.84
CA PRO A 258 -1.91 16.71 8.56
C PRO A 258 -1.09 15.50 9.03
N LEU A 259 0.14 15.76 9.46
CA LEU A 259 0.95 14.79 10.20
C LEU A 259 0.16 14.28 11.42
N GLY A 260 0.23 12.98 11.70
CA GLY A 260 -0.50 12.33 12.79
C GLY A 260 -1.96 12.00 12.47
N TYR A 261 -2.47 12.37 11.30
CA TYR A 261 -3.83 11.98 10.89
C TYR A 261 -3.94 10.47 10.66
N GLY A 262 -5.03 9.88 11.13
CA GLY A 262 -5.40 8.49 10.90
C GLY A 262 -6.74 8.23 11.58
N LEU A 263 -7.67 7.60 10.86
CA LEU A 263 -8.95 7.20 11.42
C LEU A 263 -8.85 5.80 12.04
N ASP A 264 -9.81 5.48 12.88
CA ASP A 264 -10.06 4.13 13.40
C ASP A 264 -11.56 3.79 13.21
N TYR A 265 -12.00 2.61 13.64
CA TYR A 265 -13.42 2.24 13.49
C TYR A 265 -14.39 3.03 14.37
N LYS A 266 -13.91 3.63 15.46
CA LYS A 266 -14.71 4.40 16.41
C LYS A 266 -14.78 5.88 16.03
N HIS A 267 -13.69 6.43 15.52
CA HIS A 267 -13.49 7.83 15.17
C HIS A 267 -13.47 7.97 13.66
N ASN A 268 -14.68 8.18 13.11
CA ASN A 268 -14.85 8.42 11.70
C ASN A 268 -15.15 9.90 11.43
N LYS A 269 -14.54 10.44 10.38
CA LYS A 269 -14.80 11.80 9.90
C LYS A 269 -15.33 11.73 8.48
N THR A 270 -16.49 12.36 8.26
CA THR A 270 -16.99 12.57 6.90
C THR A 270 -16.02 13.50 6.17
N ILE A 271 -15.49 13.04 5.04
CA ILE A 271 -14.68 13.85 4.15
C ILE A 271 -15.61 14.39 3.06
N PRO A 272 -15.71 15.73 2.90
CA PRO A 272 -16.51 16.33 1.84
C PRO A 272 -15.90 16.02 0.46
N GLN A 273 -16.63 16.35 -0.60
CA GLN A 273 -16.07 16.31 -1.96
C GLN A 273 -14.80 17.17 -2.00
N LEU A 274 -13.69 16.55 -2.42
CA LEU A 274 -12.40 17.20 -2.55
C LEU A 274 -12.25 17.84 -3.93
N PRO A 275 -11.53 18.97 -4.06
CA PRO A 275 -11.22 19.55 -5.37
C PRO A 275 -10.37 18.60 -6.19
N GLU A 276 -10.72 18.42 -7.47
CA GLU A 276 -10.02 17.57 -8.42
C GLU A 276 -9.16 18.40 -9.39
N ASN A 277 -8.26 19.21 -8.81
CA ASN A 277 -7.33 20.05 -9.55
C ASN A 277 -6.51 19.21 -10.55
N TRP A 278 -6.44 19.70 -11.78
CA TRP A 278 -5.53 19.22 -12.81
C TRP A 278 -4.52 20.31 -13.13
N VAL A 279 -3.28 19.90 -13.36
CA VAL A 279 -2.17 20.78 -13.69
C VAL A 279 -1.41 20.17 -14.84
N PHE A 280 -1.01 21.01 -15.80
CA PHE A 280 -0.20 20.59 -16.93
C PHE A 280 1.25 20.35 -16.50
N GLU A 281 1.81 21.25 -15.70
CA GLU A 281 3.19 21.17 -15.23
C GLU A 281 3.31 21.63 -13.77
N CYS A 282 4.24 20.99 -13.07
CA CYS A 282 4.82 21.36 -11.78
C CYS A 282 6.34 21.52 -12.03
#